data_AF-A0A286TZC6-F1
#
_entry.id   AF-A0A286TZC6-F1
#
_cell.length_a   1.000
_cell.length_b   1.000
_cell.length_c   1.000
_cell.angle_alpha   90.00
_cell.angle_beta   90.00
_cell.angle_gamma   90.00
#
_symmetry.space_group_name_H-M   'P 1'
#
loop_
_entity.id
_entity.type
_entity.pdbx_description
1 polymer ?
#
loop_
_entity_poly.entity_id
_entity_poly.type
_entity_poly.pdbx_seq_one_letter_code
_entity_poly.pdbx_strand_id
1 'polypeptide(L)'
;MEMIFHGIIEKSDDQYTAICIELDIATEGGTLKEARNNLKEAVEGYLESVIKDNEEDDFIPRHVPDKVIEEYYQRFKSLLRSSAPSEFYEFSEKACAKS
;
A
#
# COMPACT_ATOMS: atom_id res chain seq x y z
N MET A 1 10.54 12.40 9.38
CA MET A 1 9.55 12.73 8.33
C MET A 1 8.19 12.22 8.75
N GLU A 2 7.12 12.91 8.36
CA GLU A 2 5.74 12.44 8.58
C GLU A 2 5.01 12.42 7.23
N MET A 3 4.24 11.37 6.96
CA MET A 3 3.40 11.27 5.77
C MET A 3 2.02 10.69 6.12
N ILE A 4 1.02 11.06 5.32
CA ILE A 4 -0.28 10.36 5.32
C ILE A 4 -0.23 9.38 4.15
N PHE A 5 -0.50 8.11 4.40
CA PHE A 5 -0.61 7.08 3.36
C PHE A 5 -2.03 6.53 3.30
N HIS A 6 -2.43 6.04 2.13
CA HIS A 6 -3.73 5.43 1.91
C HIS A 6 -3.59 3.93 1.71
N GLY A 7 -4.35 3.16 2.49
CA GLY A 7 -4.35 1.71 2.46
C GLY A 7 -5.67 1.16 1.91
N ILE A 8 -5.59 0.13 1.09
CA ILE A 8 -6.71 -0.74 0.73
C ILE A 8 -6.45 -2.10 1.33
N ILE A 9 -7.45 -2.71 1.96
CA ILE A 9 -7.40 -4.09 2.45
C ILE A 9 -8.41 -4.92 1.68
N GLU A 10 -7.97 -6.00 1.06
CA GLU A 10 -8.82 -7.04 0.49
C GLU A 10 -8.90 -8.22 1.45
N LYS A 11 -10.11 -8.73 1.69
CA LYS A 11 -10.32 -10.01 2.33
C LYS A 11 -10.48 -11.10 1.28
N SER A 12 -9.59 -12.09 1.32
CA SER A 12 -9.61 -13.28 0.46
C SER A 12 -9.58 -14.52 1.35
N ASP A 13 -10.64 -15.34 1.26
CA ASP A 13 -10.87 -16.48 2.14
C ASP A 13 -10.78 -16.10 3.63
N ASP A 14 -9.80 -16.65 4.35
CA ASP A 14 -9.53 -16.41 5.78
C ASP A 14 -8.35 -15.44 6.02
N GLN A 15 -7.92 -14.70 5.00
CA GLN A 15 -6.75 -13.81 5.05
C GLN A 15 -7.09 -12.38 4.61
N TYR A 16 -6.36 -11.41 5.17
CA TYR A 16 -6.45 -10.00 4.81
C TYR A 16 -5.13 -9.56 4.17
N THR A 17 -5.20 -8.97 2.98
CA THR A 17 -4.06 -8.37 2.29
C THR A 17 -4.23 -6.86 2.26
N ALA A 18 -3.27 -6.12 2.81
CA ALA A 18 -3.28 -4.66 2.85
C ALA A 18 -2.23 -4.11 1.86
N ILE A 19 -2.55 -3.07 1.11
CA ILE A 19 -1.62 -2.38 0.19
C ILE A 19 -1.64 -0.87 0.40
N CYS A 20 -0.45 -0.27 0.48
CA CYS A 20 -0.21 1.17 0.41
C CYS A 20 0.11 1.53 -1.04
N ILE A 21 -0.76 2.30 -1.69
CA ILE A 21 -0.67 2.55 -3.15
C ILE A 21 0.46 3.52 -3.47
N GLU A 22 0.75 4.48 -2.60
CA GLU A 22 1.78 5.50 -2.82
C GLU A 22 3.20 4.92 -2.81
N LEU A 23 3.40 3.83 -2.07
CA LEU A 23 4.71 3.21 -1.87
C LEU A 23 4.81 1.82 -2.50
N ASP A 24 3.70 1.26 -2.99
CA ASP A 24 3.61 -0.12 -3.51
C ASP A 24 4.12 -1.15 -2.48
N ILE A 25 3.70 -0.95 -1.22
CA ILE A 25 4.03 -1.85 -0.10
C ILE A 25 2.78 -2.65 0.19
N ALA A 26 2.90 -3.96 0.22
CA ALA A 26 1.81 -4.87 0.58
C ALA A 26 2.21 -5.73 1.78
N THR A 27 1.24 -6.02 2.64
CA THR A 27 1.39 -6.92 3.79
C THR A 27 0.15 -7.80 3.92
N GLU A 28 0.28 -8.88 4.68
CA GLU A 28 -0.81 -9.80 4.95
C GLU A 28 -1.03 -9.93 6.47
N GLY A 29 -2.23 -10.34 6.87
CA GLY A 29 -2.57 -10.63 8.27
C GLY A 29 -3.79 -11.54 8.38
N GLY A 30 -3.91 -12.25 9.50
CA GLY A 30 -5.08 -13.10 9.80
C GLY A 30 -6.30 -12.30 10.23
N THR A 31 -6.14 -11.01 10.55
CA THR A 31 -7.24 -10.10 10.87
C THR A 31 -7.07 -8.76 10.18
N LEU A 32 -8.18 -8.04 10.00
CA LEU A 32 -8.18 -6.66 9.48
C LEU A 32 -7.22 -5.74 10.25
N LYS A 33 -7.19 -5.87 11.59
CA LYS A 33 -6.32 -5.06 12.46
C LYS A 33 -4.86 -5.41 12.28
N GLU A 34 -4.54 -6.70 12.19
CA GLU A 34 -3.17 -7.17 11.97
C GLU A 34 -2.64 -6.72 10.62
N ALA A 35 -3.40 -6.91 9.53
CA ALA A 35 -2.98 -6.47 8.20
C ALA A 35 -2.73 -4.95 8.15
N ARG A 36 -3.61 -4.15 8.79
CA ARG A 36 -3.40 -2.70 8.93
C ARG A 36 -2.12 -2.36 9.71
N ASN A 37 -1.91 -2.98 10.86
CA ASN A 37 -0.74 -2.73 11.69
C ASN A 37 0.56 -3.11 10.97
N ASN A 38 0.57 -4.28 10.32
CA ASN A 38 1.70 -4.75 9.54
C ASN A 38 2.02 -3.78 8.41
N LEU A 39 1.00 -3.27 7.71
CA LEU A 39 1.20 -2.29 6.65
C LEU A 39 1.81 -1.00 7.19
N LYS A 40 1.32 -0.49 8.34
CA LYS A 40 1.88 0.69 8.97
C LYS A 40 3.36 0.51 9.34
N GLU A 41 3.71 -0.60 9.99
CA GLU A 41 5.09 -0.90 10.38
C GLU A 41 6.01 -1.01 9.15
N ALA A 42 5.53 -1.65 8.08
CA ALA A 42 6.28 -1.74 6.83
C ALA A 42 6.49 -0.37 6.15
N VAL A 43 5.46 0.49 6.15
CA VAL A 43 5.56 1.86 5.65
C VAL A 43 6.55 2.67 6.50
N GLU A 44 6.47 2.60 7.83
CA GLU A 44 7.42 3.29 8.72
C GLU A 44 8.86 2.83 8.47
N GLY A 45 9.11 1.52 8.37
CA GLY A 45 10.43 0.96 8.10
C GLY A 45 10.98 1.35 6.72
N TYR A 46 10.12 1.43 5.69
CA TYR A 46 10.51 1.94 4.38
C TYR A 46 10.96 3.40 4.44
N LEU A 47 10.19 4.26 5.11
CA LEU A 47 10.55 5.67 5.27
C LEU A 47 11.85 5.85 6.04
N GLU A 48 12.04 5.08 7.12
CA GLU A 48 13.28 5.08 7.88
C GLU A 48 14.48 4.75 7.00
N SER A 49 14.36 3.75 6.12
CA SER A 49 15.43 3.38 5.19
C SER A 49 15.74 4.51 4.20
N VAL A 50 14.72 5.04 3.52
CA VAL A 50 14.90 6.08 2.49
C VAL A 50 15.49 7.37 3.05
N ILE A 51 15.01 7.80 4.23
CA ILE A 51 15.52 9.02 4.90
C ILE A 51 16.96 8.83 5.36
N LYS A 52 17.29 7.65 5.88
CA LYS A 52 18.65 7.34 6.32
C LYS A 52 19.64 7.45 5.17
N ASP A 53 19.22 7.06 3.97
CA ASP A 53 20.06 7.09 2.77
C ASP A 53 19.99 8.44 2.01
N ASN A 54 19.14 9.39 2.44
CA ASN A 54 18.87 10.69 1.82
C ASN A 54 18.34 10.59 0.38
N GLU A 55 17.47 9.62 0.13
CA GLU A 55 16.90 9.33 -1.20
C GLU A 55 15.40 9.66 -1.27
N GLU A 56 14.90 10.57 -0.42
CA GLU A 56 13.46 10.87 -0.34
C GLU A 56 12.86 11.33 -1.67
N ASP A 57 13.58 12.17 -2.42
CA ASP A 57 13.14 12.72 -3.70
C ASP A 57 12.96 11.65 -4.79
N ASP A 58 13.70 10.53 -4.68
CA ASP A 58 13.65 9.44 -5.66
C ASP A 58 12.58 8.38 -5.31
N PHE A 59 12.21 8.28 -4.03
CA PHE A 59 11.45 7.15 -3.51
C PHE A 59 10.13 7.52 -2.80
N ILE A 60 9.83 8.82 -2.59
CA ILE A 60 8.63 9.27 -1.86
C ILE A 60 7.97 10.49 -2.54
N PRO A 61 6.81 10.33 -3.23
CA PRO A 61 6.14 9.06 -3.55
C PRO A 61 6.85 8.32 -4.70
N ARG A 62 6.67 7.00 -4.82
CA ARG A 62 7.21 6.24 -5.95
C ARG A 62 6.38 6.50 -7.21
N HIS A 63 6.75 7.52 -7.96
CA HIS A 63 6.06 7.85 -9.21
C HIS A 63 6.13 6.67 -10.20
N VAL A 64 4.96 6.10 -10.51
CA VAL A 64 4.83 5.05 -11.53
C VAL A 64 4.92 5.68 -12.91
N PRO A 65 5.74 5.16 -13.85
CA PRO A 65 5.78 5.64 -15.22
C PRO A 65 4.41 5.55 -15.92
N ASP A 66 4.01 6.57 -16.68
CA ASP A 66 2.68 6.68 -17.31
C ASP A 66 2.23 5.42 -18.08
N LYS A 67 3.17 4.78 -18.78
CA LYS A 67 2.90 3.55 -19.53
C LYS A 67 2.43 2.41 -18.62
N VAL A 68 3.03 2.29 -17.45
CA VAL A 68 2.68 1.27 -16.45
C VAL A 68 1.30 1.57 -15.86
N ILE A 69 0.97 2.85 -15.64
CA ILE A 69 -0.36 3.26 -15.16
C ILE A 69 -1.46 2.78 -16.14
N GLU A 70 -1.28 3.00 -17.44
CA GLU A 70 -2.25 2.57 -18.45
C GLU A 70 -2.41 1.04 -18.49
N GLU A 71 -1.31 0.29 -18.43
CA GLU A 71 -1.33 -1.17 -18.39
C GLU A 71 -2.07 -1.69 -17.14
N TYR A 72 -1.82 -1.10 -15.97
CA TYR A 72 -2.52 -1.41 -14.73
C TYR A 72 -4.01 -1.13 -14.83
N TYR A 73 -4.39 0.02 -15.38
CA TYR A 73 -5.78 0.43 -15.49
C TYR A 73 -6.60 -0.52 -16.37
N GLN A 74 -6.05 -0.96 -17.50
CA GLN A 74 -6.72 -1.94 -18.37
C GLN A 74 -6.87 -3.30 -17.70
N ARG A 75 -5.83 -3.74 -16.99
CA ARG A 75 -5.88 -5.00 -16.23
C ARG A 75 -6.90 -4.94 -15.09
N PHE A 76 -6.94 -3.83 -14.35
CA PHE A 76 -7.90 -3.60 -13.26
C PHE A 76 -9.34 -3.58 -13.77
N LYS A 77 -9.60 -2.88 -14.90
CA LYS A 77 -10.89 -2.90 -15.59
C LYS A 77 -11.35 -4.31 -15.99
N SER A 78 -10.42 -5.18 -16.39
CA SER A 78 -10.72 -6.57 -16.71
C SER A 78 -11.06 -7.37 -15.46
N LEU A 79 -10.25 -7.22 -14.41
CA LEU A 79 -10.45 -7.87 -13.11
C LEU A 79 -11.83 -7.56 -12.52
N LEU A 80 -12.19 -6.28 -12.43
CA LEU A 80 -13.47 -5.82 -11.90
C LEU A 80 -14.70 -6.37 -12.66
N ARG A 81 -14.54 -6.76 -13.92
CA ARG A 81 -15.64 -7.38 -14.70
C ARG A 81 -15.79 -8.87 -14.44
N SER A 82 -14.75 -9.52 -13.91
CA SER A 82 -14.65 -10.97 -13.78
C SER A 82 -14.76 -11.50 -12.35
N SER A 83 -14.61 -10.65 -11.32
CA SER A 83 -14.63 -11.08 -9.92
C SER A 83 -16.04 -11.08 -9.31
N ALA A 84 -16.37 -12.14 -8.58
CA ALA A 84 -17.37 -12.07 -7.51
C ALA A 84 -16.90 -11.02 -6.48
N PRO A 85 -17.79 -10.32 -5.76
CA PRO A 85 -17.36 -9.19 -4.93
C PRO A 85 -16.48 -9.66 -3.78
N SER A 86 -15.18 -9.32 -3.83
CA SER A 86 -14.31 -9.34 -2.66
C SER A 86 -14.70 -8.21 -1.71
N GLU A 87 -14.46 -8.42 -0.42
CA GLU A 87 -14.75 -7.44 0.63
C GLU A 87 -13.52 -6.53 0.79
N PHE A 88 -13.69 -5.24 0.43
CA PHE A 88 -12.63 -4.24 0.48
C PHE A 88 -12.84 -3.24 1.62
N TYR A 89 -11.75 -2.80 2.24
CA TYR A 89 -11.74 -1.77 3.28
C TYR A 89 -10.71 -0.70 2.94
N GLU A 90 -11.13 0.56 2.94
CA GLU A 90 -10.26 1.70 2.67
C GLU A 90 -9.95 2.44 3.97
N PHE A 91 -8.72 2.94 4.10
CA PHE A 91 -8.32 3.78 5.23
C PHE A 91 -7.16 4.73 4.87
N SER A 92 -7.00 5.78 5.66
CA SER A 92 -5.84 6.67 5.61
C SER A 92 -5.20 6.73 6.99
N GLU A 93 -3.88 6.66 7.07
CA GLU A 93 -3.18 6.70 8.36
C GLU A 93 -1.87 7.51 8.27
N LYS A 94 -1.47 8.07 9.42
CA LYS A 94 -0.20 8.78 9.56
C LYS A 94 0.91 7.78 9.88
N ALA A 95 1.99 7.82 9.09
CA ALA A 95 3.24 7.12 9.35
C ALA A 95 4.34 8.12 9.71
N CYS A 96 5.16 7.76 10.69
CA CYS A 96 6.28 8.57 11.15
C CYS A 96 7.56 7.74 11.14
N ALA A 97 8.57 8.19 10.39
CA ALA A 97 9.91 7.62 10.51
C ALA A 97 10.53 8.02 11.85
N LYS A 98 11.07 7.06 12.61
CA LYS A 98 11.76 7.34 13.87
C LYS A 98 13.17 7.87 13.55
N SER A 99 13.50 8.99 14.18
CA SER A 99 14.82 9.64 14.11
C SER A 99 15.90 8.83 14.81
#